data_AF-A0A9X2G742-F1
#
_entry.id   AF-A0A9X2G742-F1
#
_cell.length_a   1.000
_cell.length_b   1.000
_cell.length_c   1.000
_cell.angle_alpha   90.00
_cell.angle_beta   90.00
_cell.angle_gamma   90.00
#
_symmetry.space_group_name_H-M   'P 1'
#
loop_
_entity.id
_entity.type
_entity.pdbx_description
1 polymer ?
#
loop_
_entity_poly.entity_id
_entity_poly.type
_entity_poly.pdbx_seq_one_letter_code
_entity_poly.pdbx_strand_id
1 'polypeptide(L)'
;MLRIHFSPGDLARVRFLPDIGPIMEAWFSLTVLRAGNGRALFAPWVRNVRISRPIRLLGALTAPTYPLNVFTIVRNAPTCQEGLDRLQSARVEQLREELEGFDADVPLPS
;
A
#
# COMPACT_ATOMS: atom_id res chain seq x y z
N MET A 1 -9.78 19.11 14.66
CA MET A 1 -10.02 17.65 14.59
C MET A 1 -11.22 17.41 13.71
N LEU A 2 -11.06 16.75 12.56
CA LEU A 2 -12.14 16.51 11.61
C LEU A 2 -13.02 15.35 12.13
N ARG A 3 -14.33 15.56 12.26
CA ARG A 3 -15.29 14.50 12.64
C ARG A 3 -16.15 14.19 11.43
N ILE A 4 -16.00 12.99 10.87
CA ILE A 4 -16.78 12.51 9.74
C ILE A 4 -17.95 11.69 10.29
N HIS A 5 -19.18 12.09 9.98
CA HIS A 5 -20.39 11.41 10.40
C HIS A 5 -21.03 10.71 9.20
N PHE A 6 -21.27 9.40 9.31
CA PHE A 6 -21.98 8.62 8.29
C PHE A 6 -23.40 8.34 8.76
N SER A 7 -24.38 8.64 7.91
CA SER A 7 -25.76 8.19 8.09
C SER A 7 -25.93 6.73 7.65
N PRO A 8 -27.01 6.04 8.07
CA PRO A 8 -27.33 4.72 7.53
C PRO A 8 -27.45 4.71 5.99
N GLY A 9 -27.94 5.80 5.39
CA GLY A 9 -28.02 5.97 3.94
C GLY A 9 -26.67 6.08 3.26
N ASP A 10 -25.66 6.63 3.94
CA ASP A 10 -24.28 6.66 3.43
C ASP A 10 -23.67 5.27 3.42
N LEU A 11 -23.89 4.50 4.49
CA LEU A 11 -23.41 3.12 4.59
C LEU A 11 -24.08 2.20 3.56
N ALA A 12 -25.36 2.38 3.27
CA ALA A 12 -26.08 1.62 2.24
C ALA A 12 -25.52 1.84 0.81
N ARG A 13 -24.85 2.97 0.58
CA ARG A 13 -24.19 3.30 -0.69
C ARG A 13 -22.76 2.76 -0.80
N VAL A 14 -22.18 2.28 0.29
CA VAL A 14 -20.83 1.68 0.25
C VAL A 14 -20.87 0.45 -0.67
N ARG A 15 -19.86 0.37 -1.54
CA ARG A 15 -19.63 -0.77 -2.42
C ARG A 15 -18.27 -1.32 -2.07
N PHE A 16 -18.25 -2.56 -1.62
CA PHE A 16 -17.01 -3.30 -1.44
C PHE A 16 -16.57 -3.81 -2.81
N LEU A 17 -15.30 -3.58 -3.14
CA LEU A 17 -14.71 -4.25 -4.28
C LEU A 17 -14.48 -5.72 -3.89
N PRO A 18 -14.65 -6.67 -4.83
CA PRO A 18 -14.41 -8.09 -4.56
C PRO A 18 -12.94 -8.37 -4.27
N ASP A 19 -12.05 -7.55 -4.80
CA ASP A 19 -10.61 -7.59 -4.58
C ASP A 19 -10.02 -6.17 -4.57
N ILE A 20 -8.78 -6.07 -4.08
CA ILE A 20 -8.00 -4.83 -4.06
C ILE A 20 -6.97 -4.77 -5.20
N GLY A 21 -6.89 -5.80 -6.05
CA GLY A 21 -5.85 -5.99 -7.05
C GLY A 21 -4.53 -6.58 -6.50
N PRO A 22 -3.77 -7.34 -7.32
CA PRO A 22 -2.59 -8.07 -6.86
C PRO A 22 -1.42 -7.17 -6.43
N ILE A 23 -1.26 -5.98 -7.01
CA ILE A 23 -0.21 -5.04 -6.57
C ILE A 23 -0.49 -4.55 -5.15
N MET A 24 -1.75 -4.21 -4.85
CA MET A 24 -2.14 -3.75 -3.52
C MET A 24 -1.97 -4.86 -2.49
N GLU A 25 -2.36 -6.09 -2.82
CA GLU A 25 -2.15 -7.24 -1.96
C GLU A 25 -0.66 -7.48 -1.68
N ALA A 26 0.19 -7.38 -2.70
CA ALA A 26 1.65 -7.49 -2.55
C ALA A 26 2.23 -6.35 -1.69
N TRP A 27 1.73 -5.12 -1.85
CA TRP A 27 2.14 -3.97 -1.05
C TRP A 27 1.79 -4.14 0.44
N PHE A 28 0.54 -4.51 0.74
CA PHE A 28 0.12 -4.81 2.12
C PHE A 28 0.91 -5.97 2.72
N SER A 29 1.14 -7.03 1.94
CA SER A 29 1.97 -8.17 2.37
C SER A 29 3.37 -7.71 2.77
N LEU A 30 3.99 -6.81 1.99
CA LEU A 30 5.30 -6.25 2.29
C LEU A 30 5.29 -5.39 3.57
N THR A 31 4.23 -4.60 3.80
CA THR A 31 4.04 -3.84 5.04
C THR A 31 3.94 -4.74 6.25
N VAL A 32 3.16 -5.85 6.18
CA VAL A 32 3.07 -6.85 7.25
C VAL A 32 4.43 -7.50 7.52
N LEU A 33 5.16 -7.86 6.45
CA LEU A 33 6.49 -8.48 6.55
C LEU A 33 7.53 -7.53 7.17
N ARG A 34 7.44 -6.21 6.92
CA ARG A 34 8.37 -5.22 7.49
C ARG A 34 8.00 -4.78 8.90
N ALA A 35 6.77 -4.35 9.13
CA ALA A 35 6.36 -3.72 10.39
C ALA A 35 6.23 -4.73 11.53
N GLY A 36 6.07 -6.02 11.23
CA GLY A 36 5.79 -7.05 12.23
C GLY A 36 4.42 -6.90 12.91
N ASN A 37 3.62 -5.91 12.50
CA ASN A 37 2.25 -5.71 12.96
C ASN A 37 1.36 -6.85 12.47
N GLY A 38 0.44 -7.30 13.33
CA GLY A 38 -0.40 -8.48 13.03
C GLY A 38 0.36 -9.81 13.09
N ARG A 39 1.60 -9.83 13.63
CA ARG A 39 2.44 -11.03 13.73
C ARG A 39 1.73 -12.25 14.29
N ALA A 40 0.82 -12.09 15.25
CA ALA A 40 0.08 -13.24 15.80
C ALA A 40 -0.83 -13.91 14.75
N LEU A 41 -1.57 -13.10 13.97
CA LEU A 41 -2.48 -13.60 12.94
C LEU A 41 -1.70 -14.17 11.74
N PHE A 42 -0.59 -13.53 11.37
CA PHE A 42 0.18 -13.87 10.17
C PHE A 42 1.44 -14.70 10.45
N ALA A 43 1.73 -15.09 11.70
CA ALA A 43 2.98 -15.79 12.08
C ALA A 43 3.26 -17.04 11.25
N PRO A 44 2.28 -17.91 10.98
CA PRO A 44 2.51 -19.10 10.17
C PRO A 44 2.90 -18.75 8.73
N TRP A 45 2.26 -17.75 8.14
CA TRP A 45 2.55 -17.29 6.78
C TRP A 45 3.93 -16.63 6.70
N VAL A 46 4.23 -15.67 7.58
CA VAL A 46 5.51 -14.94 7.61
C VAL A 46 6.71 -15.89 7.69
N ARG A 47 6.60 -16.98 8.48
CA ARG A 47 7.66 -17.98 8.62
C ARG A 47 7.99 -18.74 7.33
N ASN A 48 7.04 -18.83 6.40
CA ASN A 48 7.20 -19.55 5.14
C ASN A 48 7.59 -18.65 3.95
N VAL A 49 7.48 -17.32 4.10
CA VAL A 49 7.81 -16.38 3.05
C VAL A 49 9.33 -16.14 2.98
N ARG A 50 9.90 -16.30 1.79
CA ARG A 50 11.30 -15.92 1.50
C ARG A 50 11.33 -14.68 0.61
N ILE A 51 11.93 -13.61 1.12
CA ILE A 51 12.02 -12.33 0.41
C ILE A 51 13.41 -12.17 -0.22
N SER A 52 13.44 -11.92 -1.53
CA SER A 52 14.68 -11.59 -2.24
C SER A 52 15.26 -10.24 -1.78
N ARG A 53 16.55 -10.00 -2.03
CA ARG A 53 17.18 -8.72 -1.66
C ARG A 53 16.51 -7.49 -2.30
N PRO A 54 16.14 -7.50 -3.60
CA PRO A 54 15.45 -6.35 -4.21
C PRO A 54 14.11 -6.02 -3.53
N ILE A 55 13.31 -7.03 -3.17
CA ILE A 55 12.00 -6.82 -2.52
C ILE A 55 12.19 -6.23 -1.11
N ARG A 56 13.29 -6.55 -0.42
CA ARG A 56 13.61 -5.92 0.88
C ARG A 56 13.85 -4.41 0.76
N LEU A 57 14.42 -3.95 -0.35
CA LEU A 57 14.62 -2.51 -0.60
C LEU A 57 13.28 -1.80 -0.82
N LEU A 58 12.35 -2.43 -1.54
CA LEU A 58 10.97 -1.92 -1.63
C LEU A 58 10.30 -1.84 -0.26
N GLY A 59 10.69 -2.74 0.65
CA GLY A 59 10.29 -2.68 2.05
C GLY A 59 10.56 -1.31 2.66
N ALA A 60 11.66 -0.61 2.31
CA ALA A 60 11.97 0.71 2.84
C ALA A 60 10.85 1.75 2.63
N LEU A 61 9.99 1.56 1.63
CA LEU A 61 8.87 2.43 1.27
C LEU A 61 7.58 2.14 2.07
N THR A 62 7.54 1.09 2.89
CA THR A 62 6.38 0.73 3.72
C THR A 62 6.47 1.28 5.15
N ALA A 63 6.96 2.52 5.30
CA ALA A 63 7.21 3.15 6.60
C ALA A 63 5.98 3.12 7.53
N PRO A 64 6.17 2.97 8.86
CA PRO A 64 5.07 2.75 9.80
C PRO A 64 4.14 3.96 10.00
N THR A 65 4.61 5.18 9.74
CA THR A 65 3.83 6.41 10.02
C THR A 65 3.00 6.84 8.81
N TYR A 66 3.62 6.92 7.63
CA TYR A 66 2.95 7.20 6.35
C TYR A 66 3.55 6.32 5.26
N PRO A 67 2.98 5.14 4.97
CA PRO A 67 3.42 4.36 3.82
C PRO A 67 3.02 5.10 2.53
N LEU A 68 3.85 4.98 1.49
CA LEU A 68 3.47 5.44 0.15
C LEU A 68 2.09 4.85 -0.21
N ASN A 69 1.14 5.72 -0.57
CA ASN A 69 -0.22 5.28 -0.87
C ASN A 69 -0.33 4.79 -2.31
N VAL A 70 0.23 3.61 -2.58
CA VAL A 70 0.23 2.99 -3.91
C VAL A 70 -1.20 2.86 -4.49
N PHE A 71 -2.23 2.83 -3.65
CA PHE A 71 -3.63 2.76 -4.06
C PHE A 71 -4.10 3.91 -4.94
N THR A 72 -3.69 5.15 -4.65
CA THR A 72 -4.12 6.31 -5.44
C THR A 72 -3.61 6.24 -6.88
N ILE A 73 -2.48 5.53 -7.08
CA ILE A 73 -1.82 5.35 -8.36
C ILE A 73 -2.36 4.11 -9.09
N VAL A 74 -2.25 2.92 -8.48
CA VAL A 74 -2.56 1.66 -9.18
C VAL A 74 -4.04 1.31 -9.13
N ARG A 75 -4.79 1.85 -8.15
CA ARG A 75 -6.20 1.55 -7.89
C ARG A 75 -6.43 0.03 -7.76
N ASN A 76 -7.61 -0.45 -8.16
CA ASN A 76 -7.94 -1.89 -8.22
C ASN A 76 -7.52 -2.52 -9.55
N ALA A 77 -6.29 -2.28 -10.02
CA ALA A 77 -5.81 -2.92 -11.25
C ALA A 77 -5.96 -4.45 -11.12
N PRO A 78 -6.68 -5.14 -12.03
CA PRO A 78 -6.99 -6.56 -11.89
C PRO A 78 -5.76 -7.46 -12.10
N THR A 79 -4.70 -6.94 -12.72
CA THR A 79 -3.46 -7.69 -12.98
C THR A 79 -2.23 -6.92 -12.53
N CYS A 80 -1.14 -7.64 -12.29
CA CYS A 80 0.16 -7.02 -12.01
C CYS A 80 0.63 -6.14 -13.16
N GLN A 81 0.46 -6.60 -14.41
CA GLN A 81 0.90 -5.83 -15.57
C GLN A 81 0.16 -4.50 -15.66
N GLU A 82 -1.17 -4.53 -15.56
CA GLU A 82 -1.96 -3.30 -15.63
C GLU A 82 -1.65 -2.34 -14.49
N GLY A 83 -1.40 -2.86 -13.29
CA GLY A 83 -0.98 -2.02 -12.17
C GLY A 83 0.41 -1.40 -12.39
N LEU A 84 1.35 -2.13 -12.99
CA LEU A 84 2.66 -1.59 -13.37
C LEU A 84 2.54 -0.54 -14.47
N ASP A 85 1.70 -0.78 -15.47
CA ASP A 85 1.45 0.18 -16.55
C ASP A 85 0.86 1.48 -16.00
N ARG A 86 -0.07 1.39 -15.03
CA ARG A 86 -0.62 2.56 -14.31
C ARG A 86 0.44 3.28 -13.48
N LEU A 87 1.32 2.55 -12.80
CA LEU A 87 2.42 3.14 -12.03
C LEU A 87 3.42 3.86 -12.95
N GLN A 88 3.76 3.27 -14.09
CA GLN A 88 4.70 3.84 -15.07
C GLN A 88 4.11 5.02 -15.83
N SER A 89 2.79 5.05 -16.03
CA SER A 89 2.07 6.15 -16.66
C SER A 89 1.57 7.21 -15.66
N ALA A 90 1.85 7.03 -14.38
CA ALA A 90 1.49 7.99 -13.35
C ALA A 90 2.17 9.34 -13.62
N ARG A 91 1.42 10.42 -13.42
CA ARG A 91 1.98 11.77 -13.58
C ARG A 91 3.03 12.01 -12.50
N VAL A 92 4.13 12.66 -12.85
CA VAL A 92 5.22 12.95 -11.93
C VAL A 92 4.73 13.78 -10.74
N GLU A 93 3.75 14.66 -10.96
CA GLU A 93 3.11 15.46 -9.92
C GLU A 93 2.38 14.58 -8.90
N GLN A 94 1.64 13.58 -9.38
CA GLN A 94 0.95 12.61 -8.51
C GLN A 94 1.95 11.79 -7.69
N LEU A 95 3.06 11.36 -8.31
CA LEU A 95 4.13 10.66 -7.58
C LEU A 95 4.79 11.55 -6.53
N ARG A 96 4.97 12.83 -6.84
CA ARG A 96 5.57 13.81 -5.92
C ARG A 96 4.66 14.05 -4.71
N GLU A 97 3.37 14.28 -4.92
CA GLU A 97 2.39 14.47 -3.84
C GLU A 97 2.39 13.29 -2.86
N GLU A 98 2.46 12.05 -3.39
CA GLU A 98 2.52 10.84 -2.56
C GLU A 98 3.86 10.69 -1.82
N LEU A 99 4.97 11.14 -2.42
CA LEU A 99 6.30 11.10 -1.80
C LEU A 99 6.54 12.23 -0.79
N GLU A 100 5.94 13.40 -0.98
CA GLU A 100 6.00 14.51 -0.02
C GLU A 100 5.39 14.11 1.33
N GLY A 101 4.32 13.32 1.32
CA GLY A 101 3.76 12.72 2.53
C GLY A 101 4.64 11.64 3.18
N PHE A 102 5.54 11.02 2.40
CA PHE A 102 6.43 9.95 2.86
C PHE A 102 7.74 10.47 3.46
N ASP A 103 8.37 11.47 2.82
CA ASP A 103 9.69 12.01 3.20
C ASP A 103 9.65 12.79 4.54
N ALA A 104 8.46 13.19 5.00
CA ALA A 104 8.28 13.86 6.28
C ALA A 104 8.72 13.01 7.50
N ASP A 105 8.73 11.68 7.38
CA ASP A 105 8.99 10.76 8.50
C ASP A 105 10.16 9.77 8.30
N VAL A 106 10.66 9.57 7.07
CA VAL A 106 11.75 8.60 6.78
C VAL A 106 12.68 9.10 5.67
N PRO A 107 14.00 9.30 5.92
CA PRO A 107 14.93 9.68 4.87
C PRO A 107 15.00 8.58 3.80
N LEU A 108 14.88 8.98 2.54
CA LEU A 108 14.96 8.07 1.39
C LEU A 108 16.32 7.34 1.37
N PRO A 109 16.34 6.04 1.01
CA PRO A 109 17.60 5.32 0.84
C PRO A 109 18.40 5.94 -0.32
N SER A 110 19.65 6.34 -0.03
CA SER A 110 20.65 6.81 -0.99
C SER A 110 21.28 5.67 -1.79
#